data_AF-A0A2V5UGI7-F1
#
_entry.id   AF-A0A2V5UGI7-F1
#
_cell.length_a   1.000
_cell.length_b   1.000
_cell.length_c   1.000
_cell.angle_alpha   90.00
_cell.angle_beta   90.00
_cell.angle_gamma   90.00
#
_symmetry.space_group_name_H-M   'P 1'
#
loop_
_entity.id
_entity.type
_entity.pdbx_description
1 polymer ?
#
loop_
_entity_poly.entity_id
_entity_poly.type
_entity_poly.pdbx_seq_one_letter_code
_entity_poly.pdbx_strand_id
1 'polypeptide(L)' 'MDPYAKPKERGVGARRPKIRHVPHSVEPRTRRERQAEKQAVAAERRAIKKAARHHLKQQLLDELEEHD' A
#
# COMPACT_ATOMS: atom_id res chain seq x y z
N MET A 1 -21.42 0.47 -24.20
CA MET A 1 -21.09 -0.08 -25.53
C MET A 1 -20.23 0.96 -26.23
N ASP A 2 -19.02 0.61 -26.65
CA ASP A 2 -18.15 1.54 -27.37
C ASP A 2 -18.73 1.78 -28.78
N PRO A 3 -19.20 3.01 -29.10
CA PRO A 3 -19.87 3.31 -30.37
C PRO A 3 -18.90 3.36 -31.55
N TYR A 4 -17.59 3.41 -31.30
CA TYR A 4 -16.55 3.50 -32.34
C TYR A 4 -15.83 2.17 -32.59
N ALA A 5 -16.00 1.18 -31.71
CA ALA A 5 -15.39 -0.14 -31.89
C ALA A 5 -16.11 -0.96 -32.96
N LYS A 6 -15.38 -1.37 -34.01
CA LYS A 6 -15.93 -2.27 -35.04
C LYS A 6 -16.34 -3.61 -34.41
N PRO A 7 -17.32 -4.33 -34.97
CA PRO A 7 -17.81 -5.60 -34.40
C PRO A 7 -16.72 -6.63 -34.11
N LYS A 8 -15.68 -6.71 -34.95
CA LYS A 8 -14.53 -7.62 -34.81
C LYS A 8 -13.44 -7.12 -33.83
N GLU A 9 -13.53 -5.88 -33.39
CA GLU A 9 -12.56 -5.23 -32.50
C GLU A 9 -13.02 -5.20 -31.04
N ARG A 10 -14.29 -5.55 -30.77
CA ARG A 10 -14.88 -5.69 -29.44
C ARG A 10 -14.34 -6.94 -28.72
N GLY A 11 -13.07 -6.90 -28.33
CA GLY A 11 -12.42 -8.03 -27.64
C GLY A 11 -10.91 -8.09 -27.75
N VAL A 12 -10.28 -7.22 -28.55
CA VAL A 12 -8.80 -7.19 -28.72
C VAL A 12 -8.10 -6.97 -27.37
N GLY A 13 -8.70 -6.18 -26.48
CA GLY A 13 -8.15 -5.93 -25.15
C GLY A 13 -8.02 -7.19 -24.27
N ALA A 14 -8.87 -8.21 -24.47
CA ALA A 14 -8.80 -9.47 -23.72
C ALA A 14 -7.60 -10.33 -24.15
N ARG A 15 -7.17 -10.21 -25.41
CA ARG A 15 -6.01 -10.92 -25.98
C ARG A 15 -4.70 -10.16 -25.80
N ARG A 16 -4.72 -8.94 -25.26
CA ARG A 16 -3.52 -8.15 -25.03
C ARG A 16 -2.59 -8.86 -24.03
N PRO A 17 -1.29 -9.01 -24.33
CA PRO A 17 -0.35 -9.57 -23.37
C PRO A 17 -0.28 -8.67 -22.12
N LYS A 18 -0.44 -9.28 -20.95
CA LYS A 18 -0.26 -8.60 -19.66
C LYS A 18 1.23 -8.54 -19.35
N ILE A 19 1.82 -7.37 -19.50
CA ILE A 19 3.22 -7.14 -19.12
C ILE A 19 3.31 -7.21 -17.59
N ARG A 20 4.10 -8.14 -17.07
CA ARG A 20 4.46 -8.23 -15.65
C ARG A 20 5.98 -8.10 -15.56
N HIS A 21 6.46 -7.26 -14.66
CA HIS A 21 7.89 -7.11 -14.41
C HIS A 21 8.49 -8.32 -13.66
N VAL A 22 7.65 -9.12 -13.00
CA VAL A 22 8.04 -10.28 -12.22
C VAL A 22 7.18 -11.48 -12.64
N PRO A 23 7.78 -12.67 -12.86
CA PRO A 23 7.02 -13.87 -13.19
C PRO A 23 6.12 -14.29 -12.03
N HIS A 24 4.98 -14.90 -12.35
CA HIS A 24 3.99 -15.29 -11.35
C HIS A 24 4.51 -16.34 -10.35
N SER A 25 5.47 -17.18 -10.77
CA SER A 25 6.13 -18.15 -9.90
C SER A 25 6.89 -17.50 -8.75
N VAL A 26 7.40 -16.28 -8.96
CA VAL A 26 8.15 -15.52 -7.94
C VAL A 26 7.21 -14.70 -7.07
N GLU A 27 6.09 -14.22 -7.64
CA GLU A 27 5.09 -13.43 -6.92
C GLU A 27 3.69 -14.07 -7.13
N PRO A 28 3.35 -15.09 -6.33
CA PRO A 28 2.08 -15.79 -6.44
C PRO A 28 0.91 -14.95 -5.91
N ARG A 29 1.19 -13.91 -5.13
CA ARG A 29 0.18 -13.14 -4.42
C ARG A 29 -0.79 -12.43 -5.36
N THR A 30 -2.06 -12.46 -4.98
CA THR A 30 -3.10 -11.71 -5.67
C THR A 30 -2.96 -10.20 -5.40
N ARG A 31 -3.63 -9.37 -6.22
CA ARG A 31 -3.66 -7.91 -5.99
C ARG A 31 -4.22 -7.55 -4.62
N ARG A 32 -5.21 -8.31 -4.12
CA ARG A 32 -5.86 -8.08 -2.83
C ARG A 32 -4.90 -8.35 -1.67
N GLU A 33 -4.19 -9.47 -1.70
CA GLU A 33 -3.16 -9.81 -0.71
C GLU A 33 -2.08 -8.73 -0.62
N ARG A 34 -1.53 -8.29 -1.76
CA ARG A 34 -0.54 -7.20 -1.77
C ARG A 34 -1.05 -5.90 -1.17
N GLN A 35 -2.34 -5.59 -1.36
CA GLN A 35 -2.93 -4.39 -0.77
C GLN A 35 -3.09 -4.54 0.75
N ALA A 36 -3.53 -5.70 1.21
CA ALA A 36 -3.64 -6.00 2.64
C ALA A 36 -2.29 -5.93 3.34
N GLU A 37 -1.25 -6.55 2.78
CA GLU A 37 0.12 -6.48 3.31
C GLU A 37 0.64 -5.04 3.37
N LYS A 38 0.45 -4.26 2.29
CA LYS A 38 0.83 -2.84 2.29
C LYS A 38 0.13 -2.04 3.38
N GLN A 39 -1.15 -2.32 3.61
CA GLN A 39 -1.92 -1.67 4.68
C GLN A 39 -1.42 -2.08 6.07
N ALA A 40 -1.11 -3.36 6.28
CA ALA A 40 -0.53 -3.85 7.52
C ALA A 40 0.80 -3.15 7.85
N VAL A 41 1.73 -3.11 6.88
CA VAL A 41 3.02 -2.42 7.05
C VAL A 41 2.84 -0.92 7.33
N ALA A 42 1.90 -0.27 6.64
CA ALA A 42 1.61 1.14 6.90
C ALA A 42 1.03 1.37 8.31
N ALA A 43 0.16 0.47 8.79
CA ALA A 43 -0.40 0.51 10.13
C ALA A 43 0.68 0.32 11.21
N GLU A 44 1.57 -0.65 11.03
CA GLU A 44 2.73 -0.88 11.92
C GLU A 44 3.62 0.36 12.00
N ARG A 45 4.01 0.93 10.86
CA ARG A 45 4.81 2.17 10.81
C ARG A 45 4.11 3.33 11.53
N ARG A 46 2.79 3.45 11.37
CA ARG A 46 2.00 4.47 12.07
C ARG A 46 1.99 4.24 13.58
N ALA A 47 1.86 3.00 14.03
CA ALA A 47 1.91 2.64 15.44
C ALA A 47 3.26 2.99 16.07
N ILE A 48 4.37 2.63 15.43
CA ILE A 48 5.73 2.97 15.88
C ILE A 48 5.90 4.48 16.00
N LYS A 49 5.55 5.23 14.94
CA LYS A 49 5.66 6.70 14.96
C LYS A 49 4.80 7.32 16.05
N LYS A 50 3.60 6.78 16.29
CA LYS A 50 2.70 7.24 17.35
C LYS A 50 3.32 7.00 18.73
N ALA A 51 3.84 5.80 18.98
CA ALA A 51 4.51 5.46 20.24
C ALA A 51 5.72 6.38 20.49
N ALA A 52 6.60 6.56 19.50
CA ALA A 52 7.76 7.45 19.61
C ALA A 52 7.36 8.90 19.91
N ARG A 53 6.28 9.39 19.28
CA ARG A 53 5.77 10.75 19.56
C ARG A 53 5.24 10.88 20.99
N HIS A 54 4.51 9.88 21.49
CA HIS A 54 4.01 9.90 22.86
C HIS A 54 5.16 9.87 23.86
N HIS A 55 6.14 9.01 23.65
CA HIS A 55 7.33 8.92 24.48
C HIS A 55 8.09 10.25 24.51
N LEU A 56 8.38 10.84 23.35
CA LEU A 56 9.05 12.14 23.26
C LEU A 56 8.26 13.22 23.99
N LYS A 57 6.92 13.22 23.87
CA LYS A 57 6.09 14.19 24.57
C LYS A 57 6.21 14.05 26.09
N GLN A 58 6.25 12.82 26.60
CA GLN A 58 6.41 12.57 28.03
C GLN A 58 7.78 13.09 28.50
N GLN A 59 8.86 12.73 27.80
CA GLN A 59 10.20 13.21 28.12
C GLN A 59 10.27 14.74 28.19
N LEU A 60 9.67 15.44 27.22
CA LEU A 60 9.64 16.91 27.21
C LEU A 60 8.81 17.51 28.34
N LEU A 61 7.78 16.82 28.82
CA LEU A 61 7.00 17.29 29.98
C LEU A 61 7.76 17.07 31.28
N ASP A 62 8.36 15.88 31.42
CA ASP A 62 9.20 15.54 32.57
C ASP A 62 10.38 16.54 32.70
N GLU A 63 11.05 16.86 31.59
CA GLU A 63 12.12 17.87 31.54
C GLU A 63 11.64 19.27 31.96
N LEU A 64 10.40 19.65 31.64
CA LEU A 64 9.85 20.95 32.06
C LEU A 64 9.54 20.96 33.56
N GLU A 65 8.99 19.87 34.09
CA GLU A 65 8.71 19.72 35.53
C GLU A 65 9.99 19.71 36.37
N GLU A 66 11.11 19.17 35.85
CA GLU A 66 12.42 19.22 36.52
C GLU A 66 13.04 20.63 36.56
N HIS A 67 12.58 21.54 35.70
CA HIS A 67 13.11 22.90 35.56
C HIS A 67 12.27 23.99 36.27
N ASP A 68 11.10 23.65 36.80
CA ASP A 68 10.22 24.50 37.62
C ASP A 68 10.49 24.34 39.14
#